data_AF-A0A7R9FTY0-F1
#
_entry.id   AF-A0A7R9FTY0-F1
#
_cell.length_a   1.000
_cell.length_b   1.000
_cell.length_c   1.000
_cell.angle_alpha   90.00
_cell.angle_beta   90.00
_cell.angle_gamma   90.00
#
_symmetry.space_group_name_H-M   'P 1'
#
loop_
_entity.id
_entity.type
_entity.pdbx_description
1 polymer ?
#
loop_
_entity_poly.entity_id
_entity_poly.type
_entity_poly.pdbx_seq_one_letter_code
_entity_poly.pdbx_strand_id
1 'polypeptide(L)' 'MKDILTGIFVQFAKSGDPTPDPRADVKWPQWTQDDPRHFVFDFHPRLSRNLMDSKFLDFWEQLASQPKRHREEL' A
#
# COMPACT_ATOMS: atom_id res chain seq x y z
N MET A 1 -17.41 -1.12 -9.11
CA MET A 1 -16.26 -0.97 -8.18
C MET A 1 -16.19 -2.10 -7.16
N LYS A 2 -17.28 -2.44 -6.44
CA LYS A 2 -17.33 -3.56 -5.47
C LYS A 2 -16.95 -4.93 -6.07
N ASP A 3 -17.37 -5.21 -7.30
CA ASP A 3 -17.13 -6.52 -7.93
C ASP A 3 -15.66 -6.71 -8.37
N ILE A 4 -15.00 -5.63 -8.81
CA ILE A 4 -13.59 -5.64 -9.21
C ILE A 4 -12.70 -5.87 -7.98
N LEU A 5 -12.96 -5.14 -6.89
CA LEU A 5 -12.25 -5.32 -5.62
C LEU A 5 -12.39 -6.75 -5.11
N THR A 6 -13.62 -7.25 -5.04
CA THR A 6 -13.90 -8.61 -4.57
C THR A 6 -13.18 -9.64 -5.45
N GLY A 7 -13.19 -9.47 -6.77
CA GLY A 7 -12.47 -10.33 -7.71
C GLY A 7 -10.96 -10.36 -7.46
N ILE A 8 -10.34 -9.19 -7.28
CA ILE A 8 -8.91 -9.05 -6.99
C ILE A 8 -8.53 -9.76 -5.67
N PHE A 9 -9.30 -9.54 -4.60
CA PHE A 9 -9.06 -10.20 -3.31
C PHE A 9 -9.26 -11.72 -3.39
N VAL A 10 -10.24 -12.20 -4.16
CA VAL A 10 -10.45 -13.63 -4.38
C VAL A 10 -9.27 -14.26 -5.13
N GLN A 11 -8.71 -13.58 -6.14
CA GLN A 11 -7.54 -14.11 -6.85
C GLN A 11 -6.30 -14.16 -5.96
N PHE A 12 -6.08 -13.11 -5.16
CA PHE A 12 -5.04 -13.11 -4.15
C PHE A 12 -5.19 -14.27 -3.16
N ALA A 13 -6.40 -14.48 -2.63
CA ALA A 13 -6.65 -15.59 -1.71
C ALA A 13 -6.43 -16.98 -2.34
N LYS A 14 -6.68 -17.12 -3.64
CA LYS A 14 -6.50 -18.39 -4.37
C LYS A 14 -5.05 -18.69 -4.73
N SER A 15 -4.26 -17.67 -5.08
CA SER A 15 -2.97 -17.87 -5.77
C SER A 15 -1.81 -17.04 -5.22
N GLY A 16 -2.07 -16.10 -4.31
CA GLY A 16 -1.11 -15.10 -3.88
C GLY A 16 -0.89 -13.95 -4.87
N ASP A 17 -1.43 -14.05 -6.10
CA ASP A 17 -1.39 -12.99 -7.10
C ASP A 17 -2.79 -12.33 -7.23
N PRO A 18 -2.92 -11.02 -6.98
CA PRO A 18 -4.16 -10.29 -7.18
C PRO A 18 -4.61 -10.15 -8.64
N THR A 19 -3.68 -10.25 -9.61
CA THR A 19 -3.94 -10.06 -11.06
C THR A 19 -3.26 -11.13 -11.93
N PRO A 20 -3.56 -12.43 -11.72
CA PRO A 20 -2.84 -13.54 -12.36
C PRO A 20 -3.09 -13.64 -13.87
N ASP A 21 -4.23 -13.13 -14.36
CA ASP A 21 -4.54 -13.13 -15.79
C ASP A 21 -3.63 -12.15 -16.55
N PRO A 22 -2.74 -12.60 -17.46
CA PRO A 22 -1.87 -11.71 -18.24
C PRO A 22 -2.62 -10.66 -19.07
N ARG A 23 -3.92 -10.87 -19.34
CA ARG A 23 -4.76 -9.95 -20.11
C ARG A 23 -5.49 -8.90 -19.28
N ALA A 24 -5.31 -8.91 -17.95
CA ALA A 24 -5.93 -7.91 -17.09
C ALA A 24 -5.47 -6.49 -17.47
N ASP A 25 -6.43 -5.57 -17.64
CA ASP A 25 -6.17 -4.17 -18.01
C ASP A 25 -5.26 -3.44 -17.02
N VAL A 26 -5.27 -3.88 -15.75
CA VAL A 26 -4.40 -3.36 -14.72
C VAL A 26 -3.68 -4.52 -14.03
N LYS A 27 -2.35 -4.41 -13.99
CA LYS A 27 -1.48 -5.32 -13.27
C LYS A 27 -1.14 -4.76 -11.91
N TRP A 28 -1.22 -5.60 -10.88
CA TRP A 28 -0.79 -5.27 -9.53
C TRP A 28 0.48 -6.05 -9.20
N PRO A 29 1.67 -5.46 -9.45
CA PRO A 29 2.94 -6.11 -9.14
C PRO A 29 3.17 -6.17 -7.64
N GLN A 30 4.03 -7.09 -7.22
CA GLN A 30 4.48 -7.18 -5.83
C GLN A 30 5.21 -5.87 -5.44
N TRP A 31 4.89 -5.37 -4.25
CA TRP A 31 5.57 -4.23 -3.68
C TRP A 31 6.99 -4.61 -3.24
N THR A 32 7.97 -3.75 -3.54
CA THR A 32 9.34 -3.87 -3.04
C THR A 32 9.86 -2.50 -2.60
N GLN A 33 10.95 -2.44 -1.84
CA GLN A 33 11.58 -1.16 -1.46
C GLN A 33 12.10 -0.39 -2.68
N ASP A 34 12.65 -1.10 -3.67
CA ASP A 34 13.17 -0.50 -4.91
C ASP A 34 12.05 -0.06 -5.88
N ASP A 35 10.88 -0.69 -5.75
CA ASP A 35 9.70 -0.40 -6.55
C ASP A 35 8.43 -0.38 -5.67
N PRO A 36 8.22 0.71 -4.90
CA PRO A 36 7.15 0.80 -3.91
C PRO A 36 5.80 1.16 -4.53
N ARG A 37 5.49 0.56 -5.69
CA ARG A 37 4.22 0.75 -6.37
C ARG A 37 3.10 0.09 -5.57
N HIS A 38 2.04 0.85 -5.35
CA HIS A 38 0.83 0.38 -4.71
C HIS A 38 -0.36 0.62 -5.64
N PHE A 39 -1.43 -0.12 -5.39
CA PHE A 39 -2.66 -0.02 -6.15
C PHE A 39 -3.57 1.02 -5.51
N VAL A 40 -4.02 1.99 -6.30
CA VAL A 40 -5.00 3.00 -5.89
C VAL A 40 -6.37 2.54 -6.32
N PHE A 41 -7.23 2.28 -5.33
CA PHE A 41 -8.61 1.87 -5.54
C PHE A 41 -9.53 3.10 -5.57
N ASP A 42 -9.71 3.69 -6.74
CA ASP A 42 -10.71 4.74 -6.98
C ASP A 42 -11.50 4.48 -8.28
N PHE A 43 -12.20 5.49 -8.82
CA PHE A 43 -12.96 5.37 -10.07
C PHE A 43 -12.09 4.96 -11.28
N HIS A 44 -10.78 5.24 -11.23
CA HIS A 44 -9.81 4.88 -12.26
C HIS A 44 -8.64 4.12 -11.61
N PRO A 45 -8.82 2.80 -11.36
CA PRO A 45 -7.81 1.94 -10.78
C PRO A 45 -6.45 2.10 -11.48
N ARG A 46 -5.41 2.37 -10.71
CA ARG A 46 -4.06 2.59 -11.24
C ARG A 46 -2.98 2.21 -10.24
N LEU A 47 -1.77 2.03 -10.74
CA LEU A 47 -0.58 2.00 -9.91
C LEU A 47 -0.10 3.41 -9.60
N SER A 48 0.28 3.65 -8.36
CA SER A 48 0.93 4.87 -7.91
C SER A 48 2.20 4.52 -7.12
N ARG A 49 3.15 5.45 -7.07
CA ARG A 49 4.32 5.38 -6.18
C ARG A 49 4.19 6.28 -4.97
N ASN A 50 3.28 7.26 -5.02
CA ASN A 50 3.09 8.24 -3.96
C ASN A 50 1.97 7.74 -3.05
N LEU A 51 2.31 6.85 -2.10
CA LEU A 51 1.35 6.25 -1.16
C LEU A 51 0.78 7.31 -0.21
N MET A 52 1.63 8.28 0.15
CA MET A 52 1.34 9.47 0.93
C MET A 52 2.39 10.54 0.61
N ASP A 53 2.16 11.78 1.04
CA ASP A 53 3.23 12.79 1.10
C ASP A 53 4.37 12.22 1.93
N SER A 54 5.54 12.03 1.33
CA SER A 54 6.70 11.39 1.98
C SER A 54 7.04 12.09 3.29
N LYS A 55 6.84 13.41 3.35
CA LYS A 55 7.06 14.22 4.56
C LYS A 55 6.18 13.80 5.73
N PHE A 56 4.97 13.31 5.47
CA PHE A 56 4.07 12.85 6.51
C PHE A 56 4.51 11.51 7.09
N LEU A 57 4.98 10.58 6.24
CA LEU A 57 5.53 9.31 6.70
C LEU A 57 6.82 9.54 7.50
N ASP A 58 7.73 10.36 6.96
CA ASP A 58 8.98 10.72 7.63
C ASP A 58 8.73 11.34 9.00
N PHE A 59 7.72 12.22 9.11
CA PHE A 59 7.33 12.84 10.37
C PHE A 59 6.94 11.82 11.44
N TRP A 60 6.08 10.85 11.10
CA TRP A 60 5.62 9.84 12.05
C TRP A 60 6.70 8.82 12.39
N GLU A 61 7.52 8.42 11.42
CA GLU A 61 8.66 7.55 11.69
C GLU A 61 9.65 8.21 12.65
N GLN A 62 9.96 9.50 12.44
CA GLN A 62 10.80 10.27 13.35
C GLN A 62 10.19 10.35 14.75
N LEU A 63 8.90 10.67 14.88
CA LEU A 63 8.20 10.73 16.17
C LEU A 63 8.20 9.38 16.90
N ALA A 64 7.90 8.30 16.18
CA ALA A 64 7.85 6.94 16.74
C ALA A 64 9.24 6.45 17.19
N SER A 65 10.31 6.91 16.53
CA SER A 65 11.69 6.54 16.86
C SER A 65 12.25 7.25 18.10
N GLN A 66 11.57 8.29 18.61
CA GLN A 66 12.06 9.01 19.78
C GLN A 66 11.94 8.17 21.05
N PRO A 67 12.98 8.16 21.91
CA PRO A 67 12.88 7.51 23.21
C PRO A 67 11.79 8.18 24.04
N LYS A 68 10.89 7.37 24.61
CA LYS A 68 9.85 7.86 25.52
C LYS A 68 10.52 8.62 26.67
N ARG A 69 10.37 9.94 26.70
CA ARG A 69 10.78 10.73 27.87
C ARG A 69 9.88 10.32 29.04
N HIS A 70 10.44 9.57 29.98
CA HIS A 70 9.83 9.43 31.31
C HIS A 70 9.78 10.83 31.91
N ARG A 71 8.57 11.35 32.04
CA ARG A 71 8.32 12.58 32.80
C ARG A 71 8.46 12.17 34.26
N GLU A 72 9.66 12.33 34.81
CA GLU A 72 9.84 12.34 36.26
C GLU A 72 9.22 13.65 36.74
N GLU A 73 8.00 13.54 37.28
CA GLU A 73 7.32 14.64 37.95
C GLU A 73 7.96 14.79 39.35
N LEU A 74 8.53 15.99 39.58
CA LEU A 74 8.99 16.50 40.86
C LEU A 74 7.81 16.83 41.78
#